data_AF-A0A1Q7V254-F1
#
_entry.id   AF-A0A1Q7V254-F1
#
_cell.length_a   1.000
_cell.length_b   1.000
_cell.length_c   1.000
_cell.angle_alpha   90.00
_cell.angle_beta   90.00
_cell.angle_gamma   90.00
#
_symmetry.space_group_name_H-M   'P 1'
#
loop_
_entity.id
_entity.type
_entity.pdbx_description
1 polymer ?
#
loop_
_entity_poly.entity_id
_entity_poly.type
_entity_poly.pdbx_seq_one_letter_code
_entity_poly.pdbx_strand_id
1 'polypeptide(L)'
;MEIALDFAINCSPDHPYVKEHPDWFYKRPDGTIKYAENPPKKYEDIYPLNFHCENWRDLWAEMKSIVLFWAERGVRIFRVDNPHTKPVAFWEYLIKGVREKYPDTIFLAEAFTRPKMMKALAKAGFNQSYTYFTWRNTKRELIEYFTELTQTEMSEYFRPNLWINTPDILPFVLQDGGRPAFMIRVALAATLSPLYGIYSGYELCENEALPGREEYLDSEKYQYKERDWNAPGNIKDWIARLNKIRRENRALQLYTNLRFHDAENDAILFYSKMTAARDNIILVVVNLDPHRKHNSFVYVPIENFGQMESDVYQVQDLLSGATYTWRGRRNYVELDPDIQPAHIFLVRR
;
A
#
# COMPACT_ATOMS: atom_id res chain seq x y z
N MET A 1 -11.76 11.93 9.70
CA MET A 1 -11.39 11.45 8.35
C MET A 1 -10.70 12.60 7.66
N GLU A 2 -9.54 12.36 7.07
CA GLU A 2 -8.76 13.38 6.35
C GLU A 2 -8.92 13.14 4.84
N ILE A 3 -8.75 14.20 4.04
CA ILE A 3 -8.85 14.14 2.58
C ILE A 3 -7.44 14.08 1.99
N ALA A 4 -7.23 13.12 1.09
CA ALA A 4 -6.08 13.07 0.20
C ALA A 4 -6.55 13.37 -1.23
N LEU A 5 -5.97 14.40 -1.86
CA LEU A 5 -6.25 14.69 -3.27
C LEU A 5 -5.22 14.03 -4.17
N ASP A 6 -5.69 13.56 -5.33
CA ASP A 6 -4.82 13.19 -6.42
C ASP A 6 -4.17 14.45 -7.01
N PHE A 7 -2.87 14.41 -7.25
CA PHE A 7 -2.12 15.46 -7.92
C PHE A 7 -1.43 14.87 -9.15
N ALA A 8 -2.13 14.95 -10.27
CA ALA A 8 -1.66 14.53 -11.58
C ALA A 8 -1.16 15.72 -12.40
N ILE A 9 0.14 15.72 -12.70
CA ILE A 9 0.75 16.77 -13.53
C ILE A 9 0.74 16.32 -15.00
N ASN A 10 -0.40 16.57 -15.63
CA ASN A 10 -0.67 16.42 -17.06
C ASN A 10 -1.87 17.34 -17.41
N CYS A 11 -2.19 17.46 -18.70
CA CYS A 11 -3.29 18.28 -19.16
C CYS A 11 -4.08 17.55 -20.24
N SER A 12 -5.41 17.65 -20.24
CA SER A 12 -6.20 17.30 -21.41
C SER A 12 -5.93 18.29 -22.56
N PRO A 13 -6.25 17.95 -23.83
CA PRO A 13 -6.04 18.84 -24.97
C PRO A 13 -6.76 20.19 -24.89
N ASP A 14 -7.84 20.27 -24.11
CA ASP A 14 -8.67 21.44 -23.88
C ASP A 14 -8.30 22.24 -22.62
N HIS A 15 -7.29 21.79 -21.85
CA HIS A 15 -6.83 22.51 -20.67
C HIS A 15 -6.29 23.91 -21.05
N PRO A 16 -6.60 24.98 -20.29
CA PRO A 16 -6.18 26.35 -20.61
C PRO A 16 -4.68 26.52 -20.91
N TYR A 17 -3.82 25.81 -20.16
CA TYR A 17 -2.37 25.81 -20.37
C TYR A 17 -1.94 25.43 -21.79
N VAL A 18 -2.69 24.59 -22.50
CA VAL A 18 -2.36 24.24 -23.90
C VAL A 18 -2.36 25.47 -24.80
N LYS A 19 -3.28 26.42 -24.53
CA LYS A 19 -3.39 27.69 -25.26
C LYS A 19 -2.55 28.81 -24.65
N GLU A 20 -2.56 28.93 -23.32
CA GLU A 20 -1.98 30.05 -22.57
C GLU A 20 -0.46 29.88 -22.34
N HIS A 21 0.00 28.64 -22.20
CA HIS A 21 1.40 28.28 -21.96
C HIS A 21 1.88 27.19 -22.93
N PRO A 22 1.83 27.45 -24.25
CA PRO A 22 2.14 26.44 -25.24
C PRO A 22 3.61 25.99 -25.22
N ASP A 23 4.49 26.78 -24.60
CA ASP A 23 5.91 26.49 -24.35
C ASP A 23 6.14 25.43 -23.25
N TRP A 24 5.15 25.18 -22.40
CA TRP A 24 5.20 24.13 -21.37
C TRP A 24 4.96 22.72 -21.93
N PHE A 25 4.84 22.54 -23.24
CA PHE A 25 4.58 21.25 -23.87
C PHE A 25 5.62 20.92 -24.93
N TYR A 26 5.81 19.62 -25.21
CA TYR A 26 6.65 19.17 -26.31
C TYR A 26 5.90 19.31 -27.64
N LYS A 27 6.24 20.36 -28.41
CA LYS A 27 5.74 20.53 -29.78
C LYS A 27 6.60 19.77 -30.78
N ARG A 28 5.94 18.99 -31.63
CA ARG A 28 6.55 18.39 -32.81
C ARG A 28 6.76 19.44 -33.91
N PRO A 29 7.58 19.15 -34.93
CA PRO A 29 7.81 20.07 -36.05
C PRO A 29 6.54 20.48 -36.80
N ASP A 30 5.50 19.65 -36.79
CA ASP A 30 4.18 19.93 -37.39
C ASP A 30 3.26 20.77 -36.48
N GLY A 31 3.74 21.16 -35.29
CA GLY A 31 2.99 21.93 -34.30
C GLY A 31 2.11 21.09 -33.38
N THR A 32 2.00 19.78 -33.60
CA THR A 32 1.19 18.90 -32.73
C THR A 32 1.91 18.57 -31.42
N ILE A 33 1.15 18.19 -30.39
CA ILE A 33 1.68 17.71 -29.12
C ILE A 33 1.43 16.20 -29.05
N LYS A 34 2.46 15.42 -28.74
CA LYS A 34 2.31 13.97 -28.53
C LYS A 34 1.61 13.71 -27.20
N TYR A 35 0.63 12.81 -27.22
CA TYR A 35 -0.01 12.30 -26.02
C TYR A 35 0.98 11.59 -25.07
N ALA A 36 0.59 11.45 -23.79
CA ALA A 36 1.43 10.81 -22.78
C ALA A 36 1.47 9.28 -22.94
N GLU A 37 2.61 8.67 -22.62
CA GLU A 37 2.79 7.23 -22.64
C GLU A 37 3.52 6.78 -21.37
N ASN A 38 3.12 5.62 -20.83
CA ASN A 38 3.90 4.87 -19.86
C ASN A 38 3.97 3.42 -20.34
N PRO A 39 4.92 3.09 -21.24
CA PRO A 39 4.89 1.85 -21.99
C PRO A 39 4.67 0.61 -21.10
N PRO A 40 3.75 -0.30 -21.48
CA PRO A 40 3.04 -0.34 -22.77
C PRO A 40 1.78 0.54 -22.85
N LYS A 41 1.40 1.25 -21.78
CA LYS A 41 0.17 2.07 -21.73
C LYS A 41 0.33 3.37 -22.53
N LYS A 42 -0.76 3.76 -23.20
CA LYS A 42 -0.92 5.00 -23.95
C LYS A 42 -2.11 5.76 -23.39
N TYR A 43 -1.96 7.07 -23.23
CA TYR A 43 -2.99 7.95 -22.69
C TYR A 43 -3.26 9.05 -23.70
N GLU A 44 -4.07 8.73 -24.71
CA GLU A 44 -4.34 9.58 -25.88
C GLU A 44 -5.11 10.87 -25.53
N ASP A 45 -5.74 10.87 -24.37
CA ASP A 45 -6.56 11.93 -23.78
C ASP A 45 -5.76 12.97 -22.96
N ILE A 46 -4.45 12.79 -22.79
CA ILE A 46 -3.61 13.71 -22.00
C ILE A 46 -2.26 14.03 -22.65
N TYR A 47 -1.77 15.24 -22.36
CA TYR A 47 -0.47 15.76 -22.76
C TYR A 47 0.50 15.86 -21.57
N PRO A 48 1.77 15.42 -21.73
CA PRO A 48 2.79 15.61 -20.72
C PRO A 48 3.37 17.03 -20.79
N LEU A 49 3.66 17.60 -19.62
CA LEU A 49 4.36 18.88 -19.51
C LEU A 49 5.88 18.70 -19.73
N ASN A 50 6.50 19.67 -20.40
CA ASN A 50 7.93 19.77 -20.65
C ASN A 50 8.61 20.52 -19.49
N PHE A 51 9.14 19.78 -18.52
CA PHE A 51 9.86 20.34 -17.37
C PHE A 51 11.24 20.94 -17.73
N HIS A 52 11.62 20.90 -19.01
CA HIS A 52 12.87 21.44 -19.55
C HIS A 52 12.62 22.57 -20.56
N CYS A 53 11.42 23.16 -20.58
CA CYS A 53 11.13 24.34 -21.39
C CYS A 53 11.95 25.56 -20.92
N GLU A 54 12.00 26.60 -21.75
CA GLU A 54 12.73 27.85 -21.44
C GLU A 54 12.23 28.48 -20.14
N ASN A 55 10.91 28.50 -19.94
CA ASN A 55 10.24 29.06 -18.76
C ASN A 55 9.95 28.01 -17.67
N TRP A 56 10.81 26.99 -17.50
CA TRP A 56 10.57 25.90 -16.55
C TRP A 56 10.37 26.39 -15.10
N ARG A 57 10.97 27.53 -14.72
CA ARG A 57 10.81 28.10 -13.37
C ARG A 57 9.38 28.51 -13.09
N ASP A 58 8.70 29.08 -14.08
CA ASP A 58 7.31 29.51 -13.96
C ASP A 58 6.39 28.30 -13.88
N LEU A 59 6.65 27.27 -14.70
CA LEU A 59 5.97 25.98 -14.59
C LEU A 59 6.11 25.38 -13.18
N TRP A 60 7.32 25.35 -12.63
CA TRP A 60 7.56 24.78 -11.29
C TRP A 60 6.87 25.61 -10.20
N ALA A 61 6.91 26.93 -10.31
CA ALA A 61 6.24 27.84 -9.38
C ALA A 61 4.72 27.66 -9.44
N GLU A 62 4.16 27.47 -10.64
CA GLU A 62 2.74 27.24 -10.85
C GLU A 62 2.29 25.90 -10.28
N MET A 63 3.01 24.80 -10.53
CA MET A 63 2.67 23.50 -9.94
C MET A 63 2.66 23.56 -8.40
N LYS A 64 3.60 24.31 -7.81
CA LYS A 64 3.63 24.56 -6.36
C LYS A 64 2.45 25.43 -5.90
N SER A 65 2.05 26.44 -6.69
CA SER A 65 0.92 27.34 -6.40
C SER A 65 -0.38 26.55 -6.24
N ILE A 66 -0.62 25.57 -7.12
CA ILE A 66 -1.80 24.69 -7.09
C ILE A 66 -1.85 23.87 -5.79
N VAL A 67 -0.72 23.28 -5.36
CA VAL A 67 -0.66 22.52 -4.11
C VAL A 67 -0.90 23.43 -2.90
N LEU A 68 -0.32 24.64 -2.90
CA LEU A 68 -0.53 25.63 -1.85
C LEU A 68 -1.99 26.11 -1.78
N PHE A 69 -2.67 26.26 -2.91
CA PHE A 69 -4.07 26.64 -2.99
C PHE A 69 -4.99 25.62 -2.29
N TRP A 70 -4.76 24.32 -2.53
CA TRP A 70 -5.52 23.26 -1.87
C TRP A 70 -5.14 23.10 -0.40
N ALA A 71 -3.86 23.31 -0.08
CA ALA A 71 -3.41 23.34 1.31
C ALA A 71 -4.08 24.47 2.10
N GLU A 72 -4.21 25.67 1.55
CA GLU A 72 -4.96 26.76 2.20
C GLU A 72 -6.41 26.37 2.53
N ARG A 73 -7.00 25.46 1.75
CA ARG A 73 -8.37 24.93 1.94
C ARG A 73 -8.45 23.69 2.83
N GLY A 74 -7.37 23.34 3.52
CA GLY A 74 -7.33 22.27 4.51
C GLY A 74 -6.93 20.89 3.98
N VAL A 75 -6.61 20.74 2.69
CA VAL A 75 -6.04 19.48 2.18
C VAL A 75 -4.59 19.36 2.63
N ARG A 76 -4.26 18.28 3.35
CA ARG A 76 -2.91 18.04 3.87
C ARG A 76 -2.22 16.85 3.24
N ILE A 77 -2.94 16.02 2.49
CA ILE A 77 -2.40 14.80 1.89
C ILE A 77 -2.54 14.89 0.37
N PHE A 78 -1.46 14.62 -0.34
CA PHE A 78 -1.42 14.61 -1.80
C PHE A 78 -0.89 13.26 -2.28
N ARG A 79 -1.73 12.49 -2.99
CA ARG A 79 -1.32 11.30 -3.75
C ARG A 79 -0.84 11.79 -5.10
N VAL A 80 0.46 11.71 -5.34
CA VAL A 80 1.08 12.24 -6.55
C VAL A 80 1.14 11.14 -7.60
N ASP A 81 0.53 11.40 -8.75
CA ASP A 81 0.46 10.47 -9.87
C ASP A 81 1.80 10.38 -10.62
N ASN A 82 2.29 9.15 -10.81
CA ASN A 82 3.47 8.85 -11.62
C ASN A 82 4.66 9.83 -11.45
N PRO A 83 5.11 10.16 -10.23
CA PRO A 83 6.13 11.20 -10.01
C PRO A 83 7.48 10.88 -10.66
N HIS A 84 7.73 9.60 -10.95
CA HIS A 84 8.93 9.12 -11.65
C HIS A 84 9.02 9.58 -13.12
N THR A 85 7.94 10.12 -13.68
CA THR A 85 7.92 10.71 -15.04
C THR A 85 8.33 12.18 -15.05
N LYS A 86 8.53 12.79 -13.87
CA LYS A 86 8.93 14.18 -13.68
C LYS A 86 10.33 14.23 -13.05
N PRO A 87 11.09 15.34 -13.22
CA PRO A 87 12.42 15.44 -12.64
C PRO A 87 12.41 15.32 -11.11
N VAL A 88 13.37 14.58 -10.53
CA VAL A 88 13.48 14.44 -9.06
C VAL A 88 13.70 15.79 -8.38
N ALA A 89 14.53 16.67 -8.97
CA ALA A 89 14.80 18.00 -8.44
C ALA A 89 13.55 18.90 -8.36
N PHE A 90 12.57 18.69 -9.25
CA PHE A 90 11.29 19.39 -9.18
C PHE A 90 10.54 19.02 -7.90
N TRP A 91 10.52 17.74 -7.54
CA TRP A 91 9.85 17.30 -6.33
C TRP A 91 10.51 17.83 -5.06
N GLU A 92 11.85 17.88 -5.01
CA GLU A 92 12.57 18.51 -3.90
C GLU A 92 12.19 19.99 -3.74
N TYR A 93 12.15 20.74 -4.85
CA TYR A 93 11.73 22.13 -4.87
C TYR A 93 10.28 22.30 -4.38
N LEU A 94 9.34 21.53 -4.95
CA LEU A 94 7.92 21.65 -4.65
C LEU A 94 7.64 21.27 -3.19
N ILE A 95 8.11 20.12 -2.73
CA ILE A 95 7.84 19.60 -1.39
C ILE A 95 8.43 20.54 -0.33
N LYS A 96 9.67 21.02 -0.53
CA LYS A 96 10.28 21.98 0.38
C LYS A 96 9.48 23.28 0.43
N GLY A 97 9.14 23.84 -0.73
CA GLY A 97 8.41 25.11 -0.80
C GLY A 97 6.98 25.04 -0.26
N VAL A 98 6.31 23.89 -0.35
CA VAL A 98 5.00 23.69 0.29
C VAL A 98 5.16 23.63 1.81
N ARG A 99 6.15 22.88 2.31
CA ARG A 99 6.39 22.70 3.75
C ARG A 99 6.88 23.95 4.47
N GLU A 100 7.45 24.91 3.75
CA GLU A 100 7.74 26.24 4.29
C GLU A 100 6.48 26.95 4.81
N LYS A 101 5.30 26.66 4.23
CA LYS A 101 4.01 27.21 4.67
C LYS A 101 3.15 26.21 5.45
N TYR A 102 3.17 24.94 5.03
CA TYR A 102 2.34 23.87 5.59
C TYR A 102 3.20 22.64 5.91
N PRO A 103 3.95 22.65 7.04
CA PRO A 103 4.93 21.63 7.39
C PRO A 103 4.31 20.25 7.69
N ASP A 104 3.01 20.20 7.95
CA ASP A 104 2.20 19.01 8.22
C ASP A 104 1.77 18.26 6.94
N THR A 105 2.11 18.77 5.75
CA THR A 105 1.74 18.12 4.47
C THR A 105 2.41 16.76 4.25
N ILE A 106 1.63 15.81 3.75
CA ILE A 106 2.03 14.43 3.41
C ILE A 106 1.95 14.23 1.90
N PHE A 107 3.04 13.77 1.30
CA PHE A 107 3.10 13.37 -0.11
C PHE A 107 3.28 11.87 -0.23
N LEU A 108 2.39 11.22 -1.00
CA LEU A 108 2.44 9.80 -1.36
C LEU A 108 2.87 9.67 -2.82
N ALA A 109 4.02 9.02 -3.07
CA ALA A 109 4.52 8.77 -4.41
C ALA A 109 3.92 7.50 -5.02
N GLU A 110 3.09 7.63 -6.05
CA GLU A 110 2.64 6.50 -6.87
C GLU A 110 3.67 6.15 -7.95
N ALA A 111 4.75 5.48 -7.55
CA ALA A 111 5.88 5.20 -8.43
C ALA A 111 6.10 3.70 -8.63
N PHE A 112 5.35 3.09 -9.55
CA PHE A 112 5.61 1.72 -10.01
C PHE A 112 6.72 1.70 -11.08
N THR A 113 7.95 1.92 -10.64
CA THR A 113 9.14 2.02 -11.50
C THR A 113 10.29 1.21 -10.93
N ARG A 114 11.51 1.30 -11.48
CA ARG A 114 12.69 0.59 -10.97
C ARG A 114 13.07 1.04 -9.55
N PRO A 115 13.65 0.14 -8.72
CA PRO A 115 13.94 0.43 -7.30
C PRO A 115 14.78 1.69 -7.07
N LYS A 116 15.78 1.96 -7.93
CA LYS A 116 16.65 3.14 -7.81
C LYS A 116 15.86 4.45 -7.83
N MET A 117 14.86 4.56 -8.71
CA MET A 117 14.03 5.77 -8.82
C MET A 117 13.05 5.88 -7.65
N MET A 118 12.43 4.77 -7.23
CA MET A 118 11.57 4.76 -6.03
C MET A 118 12.32 5.23 -4.78
N LYS A 119 13.56 4.75 -4.59
CA LYS A 119 14.45 5.17 -3.48
C LYS A 119 14.83 6.66 -3.60
N ALA A 120 15.11 7.14 -4.81
CA ALA A 120 15.44 8.54 -5.05
C ALA A 120 14.26 9.48 -4.70
N LEU A 121 13.04 9.14 -5.09
CA LEU A 121 11.84 9.92 -4.76
C LEU A 121 11.59 9.98 -3.24
N ALA A 122 11.71 8.85 -2.53
CA ALA A 122 11.60 8.85 -1.08
C ALA A 122 12.65 9.77 -0.41
N LYS A 123 13.90 9.74 -0.88
CA LYS A 123 14.97 10.63 -0.40
C LYS A 123 14.74 12.11 -0.76
N ALA A 124 14.08 12.38 -1.88
CA ALA A 124 13.71 13.72 -2.31
C ALA A 124 12.62 14.37 -1.42
N GLY A 125 12.04 13.63 -0.48
CA GLY A 125 11.18 14.18 0.58
C GLY A 125 9.74 13.66 0.59
N PHE A 126 9.38 12.72 -0.29
CA PHE A 126 8.10 12.03 -0.22
C PHE A 126 7.94 11.29 1.11
N ASN A 127 6.79 11.47 1.77
CA ASN A 127 6.55 10.87 3.08
C ASN A 127 6.32 9.37 2.96
N GLN A 128 5.56 8.98 1.95
CA GLN A 128 5.08 7.63 1.70
C GLN A 128 5.32 7.25 0.24
N SER A 129 5.42 5.95 0.00
CA SER A 129 5.62 5.38 -1.34
C SER A 129 4.69 4.20 -1.56
N TYR A 130 4.09 4.12 -2.75
CA TYR A 130 3.58 2.85 -3.26
C TYR A 130 4.71 1.82 -3.36
N THR A 131 4.34 0.54 -3.45
CA THR A 131 5.26 -0.59 -3.32
C THR A 131 4.97 -1.67 -4.34
N TYR A 132 5.81 -2.70 -4.41
CA TYR A 132 5.56 -3.88 -5.23
C TYR A 132 4.65 -4.92 -4.55
N PHE A 133 3.95 -4.56 -3.47
CA PHE A 133 3.20 -5.49 -2.65
C PHE A 133 2.21 -6.35 -3.44
N THR A 134 1.50 -5.77 -4.40
CA THR A 134 0.55 -6.48 -5.30
C THR A 134 1.19 -7.64 -6.07
N TRP A 135 2.48 -7.55 -6.38
CA TRP A 135 3.26 -8.56 -7.08
C TRP A 135 4.20 -9.36 -6.15
N ARG A 136 3.89 -9.40 -4.84
CA ARG A 136 4.57 -10.26 -3.85
C ARG A 136 3.50 -11.12 -3.18
N ASN A 137 3.43 -12.38 -3.58
CA ASN A 137 2.32 -13.27 -3.21
C ASN A 137 2.80 -14.54 -2.49
N THR A 138 4.01 -15.01 -2.79
CA THR A 138 4.58 -16.18 -2.12
C THR A 138 5.24 -15.83 -0.78
N LYS A 139 5.40 -16.82 0.10
CA LYS A 139 6.10 -16.68 1.40
C LYS A 139 7.49 -16.06 1.23
N ARG A 140 8.28 -16.58 0.30
CA ARG A 140 9.64 -16.10 0.02
C ARG A 140 9.64 -14.64 -0.45
N GLU A 141 8.82 -14.32 -1.44
CA GLU A 141 8.70 -12.95 -1.98
C GLU A 141 8.32 -11.93 -0.90
N LEU A 142 7.38 -12.28 -0.03
CA LEU A 142 6.96 -11.43 1.08
C LEU A 142 8.09 -11.25 2.11
N ILE A 143 8.75 -12.33 2.52
CA ILE A 143 9.87 -12.26 3.48
C ILE A 143 11.00 -11.40 2.92
N GLU A 144 11.46 -11.67 1.69
CA GLU A 144 12.55 -10.93 1.06
C GLU A 144 12.21 -9.44 0.93
N TYR A 145 11.02 -9.12 0.41
CA TYR A 145 10.62 -7.74 0.16
C TYR A 145 10.46 -6.93 1.44
N PHE A 146 9.80 -7.49 2.46
CA PHE A 146 9.61 -6.77 3.72
C PHE A 146 10.89 -6.73 4.57
N THR A 147 11.82 -7.67 4.38
CA THR A 147 13.17 -7.58 4.95
C THR A 147 13.93 -6.41 4.32
N GLU A 148 13.88 -6.23 3.00
CA GLU A 148 14.46 -5.06 2.34
C GLU A 148 13.85 -3.77 2.91
N LEU A 149 12.53 -3.67 2.98
CA LEU A 149 11.84 -2.45 3.41
C LEU A 149 12.14 -2.09 4.89
N THR A 150 12.14 -3.07 5.80
CA THR A 150 12.09 -2.82 7.24
C THR A 150 13.40 -3.05 7.98
N GLN A 151 14.35 -3.77 7.38
CA GLN A 151 15.59 -4.21 8.06
C GLN A 151 16.87 -3.71 7.38
N THR A 152 16.76 -2.90 6.32
CA THR A 152 17.90 -2.22 5.68
C THR A 152 17.85 -0.72 5.93
N GLU A 153 18.83 0.03 5.42
CA GLU A 153 18.83 1.50 5.43
C GLU A 153 17.62 2.10 4.71
N MET A 154 16.91 1.33 3.87
CA MET A 154 15.67 1.77 3.23
C MET A 154 14.62 2.20 4.25
N SER A 155 14.61 1.61 5.44
CA SER A 155 13.66 1.93 6.50
C SER A 155 13.77 3.36 7.05
N GLU A 156 14.92 4.02 6.86
CA GLU A 156 15.18 5.39 7.36
C GLU A 156 14.47 6.46 6.55
N TYR A 157 14.20 6.20 5.26
CA TYR A 157 13.67 7.19 4.33
C TYR A 157 12.42 6.74 3.57
N PHE A 158 12.13 5.43 3.51
CA PHE A 158 11.03 4.89 2.71
C PHE A 158 9.91 4.35 3.62
N ARG A 159 8.70 4.90 3.49
CA ARG A 159 7.51 4.42 4.23
C ARG A 159 6.50 3.77 3.27
N PRO A 160 6.34 2.43 3.31
CA PRO A 160 5.49 1.72 2.37
C PRO A 160 4.01 1.93 2.68
N ASN A 161 3.26 2.50 1.74
CA ASN A 161 1.80 2.47 1.76
C ASN A 161 1.31 1.29 0.92
N LEU A 162 0.77 0.26 1.58
CA LEU A 162 0.38 -1.00 0.94
C LEU A 162 -1.03 -0.90 0.38
N TRP A 163 -1.15 -0.45 -0.86
CA TRP A 163 -2.41 -0.58 -1.59
C TRP A 163 -2.59 -2.02 -2.08
N ILE A 164 -3.71 -2.65 -1.73
CA ILE A 164 -3.98 -4.04 -2.12
C ILE A 164 -4.46 -4.13 -3.58
N ASN A 165 -5.27 -3.16 -3.99
CA ASN A 165 -5.72 -2.93 -5.36
C ASN A 165 -5.70 -1.42 -5.64
N THR A 166 -5.69 -1.04 -6.92
CA THR A 166 -5.89 0.35 -7.35
C THR A 166 -6.85 0.35 -8.55
N PRO A 167 -7.36 1.51 -9.00
CA PRO A 167 -8.17 1.57 -10.22
C PRO A 167 -7.47 0.98 -11.48
N ASP A 168 -6.15 0.87 -11.46
CA ASP A 168 -5.30 0.36 -12.54
C ASP A 168 -4.76 -1.05 -12.30
N ILE A 169 -4.89 -1.58 -11.08
CA ILE A 169 -4.26 -2.82 -10.64
C ILE A 169 -5.27 -3.67 -9.86
N LEU A 170 -5.81 -4.67 -10.54
CA LEU A 170 -6.46 -5.87 -10.01
C LEU A 170 -5.47 -7.04 -10.17
N PRO A 171 -4.66 -7.35 -9.14
CA PRO A 171 -3.61 -8.37 -9.24
C PRO A 171 -4.19 -9.76 -9.54
N PHE A 172 -3.47 -10.59 -10.30
CA PHE A 172 -3.93 -11.94 -10.68
C PHE A 172 -4.34 -12.81 -9.49
N VAL A 173 -3.68 -12.69 -8.34
CA VAL A 173 -4.06 -13.44 -7.12
C VAL A 173 -5.49 -13.16 -6.66
N LEU A 174 -6.01 -11.95 -6.91
CA LEU A 174 -7.40 -11.60 -6.60
C LEU A 174 -8.37 -12.07 -7.69
N GLN A 175 -7.93 -12.14 -8.95
CA GLN A 175 -8.73 -12.65 -10.06
C GLN A 175 -9.06 -14.13 -9.84
N ASP A 176 -8.04 -14.94 -9.52
CA ASP A 176 -8.20 -16.40 -9.42
C ASP A 176 -8.60 -16.90 -8.02
N GLY A 177 -8.19 -16.19 -6.96
CA GLY A 177 -8.31 -16.66 -5.58
C GLY A 177 -9.65 -16.42 -4.90
N GLY A 178 -10.60 -15.76 -5.58
CA GLY A 178 -11.93 -15.46 -5.06
C GLY A 178 -11.93 -14.71 -3.71
N ARG A 179 -13.05 -14.75 -2.99
CA ARG A 179 -13.23 -14.08 -1.69
C ARG A 179 -12.10 -14.35 -0.67
N PRO A 180 -11.59 -15.59 -0.49
CA PRO A 180 -10.49 -15.84 0.43
C PRO A 180 -9.21 -15.05 0.11
N ALA A 181 -8.87 -14.88 -1.18
CA ALA A 181 -7.70 -14.08 -1.55
C ALA A 181 -7.86 -12.60 -1.12
N PHE A 182 -9.04 -12.02 -1.25
CA PHE A 182 -9.28 -10.66 -0.72
C PHE A 182 -9.08 -10.62 0.80
N MET A 183 -9.63 -11.59 1.54
CA MET A 183 -9.44 -11.64 3.00
C MET A 183 -7.97 -11.78 3.40
N ILE A 184 -7.20 -12.63 2.70
CA ILE A 184 -5.75 -12.84 2.90
C ILE A 184 -4.98 -11.55 2.65
N ARG A 185 -5.19 -10.93 1.48
CA ARG A 185 -4.38 -9.79 1.03
C ARG A 185 -4.59 -8.55 1.89
N VAL A 186 -5.84 -8.28 2.33
CA VAL A 186 -6.08 -7.17 3.26
C VAL A 186 -5.56 -7.46 4.66
N ALA A 187 -5.61 -8.71 5.13
CA ALA A 187 -4.98 -9.09 6.40
C ALA A 187 -3.48 -8.84 6.36
N LEU A 188 -2.77 -9.32 5.33
CA LEU A 188 -1.35 -9.07 5.12
C LEU A 188 -1.00 -7.58 5.10
N ALA A 189 -1.71 -6.78 4.29
CA ALA A 189 -1.45 -5.34 4.20
C ALA A 189 -1.68 -4.63 5.55
N ALA A 190 -2.76 -5.01 6.25
CA ALA A 190 -3.14 -4.46 7.54
C ALA A 190 -2.16 -4.80 8.68
N THR A 191 -1.36 -5.86 8.57
CA THR A 191 -0.44 -6.27 9.65
C THR A 191 1.04 -6.13 9.31
N LEU A 192 1.42 -6.15 8.02
CA LEU A 192 2.81 -5.96 7.59
C LEU A 192 3.24 -4.48 7.66
N SER A 193 2.36 -3.54 7.25
CA SER A 193 2.67 -2.09 7.26
C SER A 193 1.76 -1.30 8.21
N PRO A 194 2.26 -0.24 8.86
CA PRO A 194 1.40 0.74 9.52
C PRO A 194 0.52 1.53 8.54
N LEU A 195 0.78 1.48 7.23
CA LEU A 195 0.02 2.21 6.20
C LEU A 195 -0.46 1.26 5.11
N TYR A 196 -1.76 1.25 4.84
CA TYR A 196 -2.36 0.46 3.77
C TYR A 196 -3.58 1.19 3.17
N GLY A 197 -3.99 0.79 1.97
CA GLY A 197 -5.16 1.34 1.27
C GLY A 197 -5.91 0.27 0.48
N ILE A 198 -7.21 0.48 0.29
CA ILE A 198 -8.07 -0.29 -0.61
C ILE A 198 -8.76 0.69 -1.55
N TYR A 199 -8.98 0.27 -2.80
CA TYR A 199 -9.83 0.98 -3.74
C TYR A 199 -11.24 0.38 -3.69
N SER A 200 -12.26 1.25 -3.66
CA SER A 200 -13.67 0.89 -3.48
C SER A 200 -14.14 -0.18 -4.45
N GLY A 201 -14.84 -1.18 -3.92
CA GLY A 201 -15.22 -2.40 -4.66
C GLY A 201 -14.38 -3.61 -4.21
N TYR A 202 -13.23 -3.36 -3.58
CA TYR A 202 -12.43 -4.41 -2.92
C TYR A 202 -13.25 -5.17 -1.87
N GLU A 203 -14.06 -4.46 -1.10
CA GLU A 203 -14.89 -5.01 -0.03
C GLU A 203 -15.99 -5.92 -0.57
N LEU A 204 -16.34 -5.78 -1.85
CA LEU A 204 -17.31 -6.61 -2.56
C LEU A 204 -16.62 -7.77 -3.30
N CYS A 205 -15.30 -7.89 -3.17
CA CYS A 205 -14.48 -8.88 -3.87
C CYS A 205 -14.62 -8.80 -5.40
N GLU A 206 -14.77 -7.59 -5.96
CA GLU A 206 -14.80 -7.37 -7.42
C GLU A 206 -13.48 -7.86 -8.05
N ASN A 207 -13.57 -8.93 -8.86
CA ASN A 207 -12.40 -9.61 -9.42
C ASN A 207 -12.47 -9.87 -10.93
N GLU A 208 -13.44 -9.29 -11.63
CA GLU A 208 -13.54 -9.40 -13.09
C GLU A 208 -12.54 -8.46 -13.77
N ALA A 209 -11.57 -9.06 -14.46
CA ALA A 209 -10.51 -8.37 -15.18
C ALA A 209 -10.67 -8.48 -16.69
N LEU A 210 -10.04 -7.56 -17.42
CA LEU A 210 -9.74 -7.77 -18.83
C LEU A 210 -8.84 -9.02 -18.97
N PRO A 211 -9.14 -9.95 -19.89
CA PRO A 211 -8.39 -11.19 -20.02
C PRO A 211 -6.88 -10.98 -20.15
N GLY A 212 -6.10 -11.62 -19.25
CA GLY A 212 -4.65 -11.55 -19.24
C GLY A 212 -4.07 -10.20 -18.79
N ARG A 213 -4.87 -9.33 -18.19
CA ARG A 213 -4.47 -7.99 -17.71
C ARG A 213 -4.82 -7.82 -16.24
N GLU A 214 -4.18 -6.83 -15.62
CA GLU A 214 -4.51 -6.39 -14.25
C GLU A 214 -5.51 -5.21 -14.26
N GLU A 215 -6.18 -4.95 -15.38
CA GLU A 215 -7.20 -3.90 -15.48
C GLU A 215 -8.59 -4.49 -15.21
N TYR A 216 -9.39 -3.81 -14.40
CA TYR A 216 -10.80 -4.15 -14.20
C TYR A 216 -11.56 -4.12 -15.54
N LEU A 217 -12.44 -5.11 -15.77
CA LEU A 217 -13.22 -5.24 -17.01
C LEU A 217 -14.06 -3.98 -17.28
N ASP A 218 -14.97 -3.70 -16.35
CA ASP A 218 -15.83 -2.52 -16.33
C ASP A 218 -15.27 -1.47 -15.35
N SER A 219 -14.15 -0.87 -15.75
CA SER A 219 -13.40 0.06 -14.90
C SER A 219 -14.17 1.36 -14.65
N GLU A 220 -14.31 1.75 -13.38
CA GLU A 220 -14.92 3.01 -12.94
C GLU A 220 -14.19 4.26 -13.47
N LYS A 221 -12.94 4.12 -13.95
CA LYS A 221 -12.20 5.21 -14.60
C LYS A 221 -12.92 5.77 -15.83
N TYR A 222 -13.77 4.97 -16.48
CA TYR A 222 -14.41 5.31 -17.75
C TYR A 222 -15.93 5.30 -17.67
N GLN A 223 -16.51 4.97 -16.52
CA GLN A 223 -17.96 4.92 -16.33
C GLN A 223 -18.34 5.10 -14.85
N TYR A 224 -19.55 5.59 -14.62
CA TYR A 224 -20.14 5.55 -13.29
C TYR A 224 -20.38 4.10 -12.86
N LYS A 225 -20.04 3.77 -11.61
CA LYS A 225 -20.20 2.43 -11.05
C LYS A 225 -20.97 2.45 -9.73
N GLU A 226 -22.26 2.16 -9.80
CA GLU A 226 -23.10 1.95 -8.62
C GLU A 226 -22.78 0.61 -7.96
N ARG A 227 -22.86 0.55 -6.63
CA ARG A 227 -22.52 -0.64 -5.85
C ARG A 227 -23.52 -0.85 -4.73
N ASP A 228 -23.99 -2.08 -4.57
CA ASP A 228 -24.68 -2.52 -3.36
C ASP A 228 -23.64 -2.90 -2.29
N TRP A 229 -23.39 -2.00 -1.34
CA TRP A 229 -22.44 -2.20 -0.24
C TRP A 229 -22.84 -3.28 0.77
N ASN A 230 -24.04 -3.84 0.64
CA ASN A 230 -24.54 -4.95 1.45
C ASN A 230 -24.67 -6.25 0.66
N ALA A 231 -24.20 -6.30 -0.59
CA ALA A 231 -24.28 -7.50 -1.41
C ALA A 231 -23.72 -8.73 -0.65
N PRO A 232 -24.40 -9.90 -0.71
CA PRO A 232 -23.93 -11.11 -0.04
C PRO A 232 -22.49 -11.46 -0.42
N GLY A 233 -21.70 -11.91 0.56
CA GLY A 233 -20.30 -12.28 0.34
C GLY A 233 -19.29 -11.13 0.55
N ASN A 234 -19.75 -9.89 0.72
CA ASN A 234 -18.85 -8.78 1.06
C ASN A 234 -18.02 -9.05 2.33
N ILE A 235 -16.88 -8.36 2.44
CA ILE A 235 -15.89 -8.52 3.50
C ILE A 235 -15.69 -7.25 4.35
N LYS A 236 -16.67 -6.34 4.37
CA LYS A 236 -16.53 -5.06 5.08
C LYS A 236 -16.34 -5.25 6.59
N ASP A 237 -17.00 -6.24 7.20
CA ASP A 237 -16.88 -6.53 8.64
C ASP A 237 -15.49 -7.09 8.98
N TRP A 238 -14.91 -7.90 8.08
CA TRP A 238 -13.53 -8.36 8.18
C TRP A 238 -12.55 -7.19 8.16
N ILE A 239 -12.73 -6.25 7.23
CA ILE A 239 -11.90 -5.04 7.12
C ILE A 239 -12.08 -4.12 8.34
N ALA A 240 -13.31 -3.96 8.81
CA ALA A 240 -13.62 -3.20 10.02
C ALA A 240 -12.94 -3.82 11.25
N ARG A 241 -12.94 -5.15 11.37
CA ARG A 241 -12.26 -5.88 12.45
C ARG A 241 -10.75 -5.68 12.40
N LEU A 242 -10.13 -5.83 11.23
CA LEU A 242 -8.68 -5.58 11.05
C LEU A 242 -8.30 -4.15 11.44
N ASN A 243 -9.11 -3.17 11.04
CA ASN A 243 -8.88 -1.77 11.41
C ASN A 243 -9.05 -1.50 12.90
N LYS A 244 -10.01 -2.15 13.56
CA LYS A 244 -10.16 -2.11 15.02
C LYS A 244 -8.91 -2.68 15.71
N ILE A 245 -8.46 -3.85 15.27
CA ILE A 245 -7.25 -4.51 15.79
C ILE A 245 -6.03 -3.58 15.67
N ARG A 246 -5.82 -2.93 14.51
CA ARG A 246 -4.72 -1.97 14.29
C ARG A 246 -4.77 -0.76 15.23
N ARG A 247 -5.96 -0.22 15.50
CA ARG A 247 -6.14 0.92 16.41
C ARG A 247 -5.84 0.56 17.86
N GLU A 248 -6.23 -0.65 18.27
CA GLU A 248 -6.11 -1.13 19.65
C GLU A 248 -4.72 -1.70 19.98
N ASN A 249 -3.88 -1.99 18.98
CA ASN A 249 -2.59 -2.64 19.17
C ASN A 249 -1.43 -1.81 18.61
N ARG A 250 -0.71 -1.14 19.52
CA ARG A 250 0.40 -0.24 19.19
C ARG A 250 1.48 -0.88 18.33
N ALA A 251 1.75 -2.17 18.50
CA ALA A 251 2.74 -2.89 17.72
C ALA A 251 2.46 -2.86 16.21
N LEU A 252 1.19 -2.81 15.79
CA LEU A 252 0.78 -2.74 14.38
C LEU A 252 0.91 -1.33 13.78
N GLN A 253 1.04 -0.30 14.63
CA GLN A 253 1.23 1.10 14.25
C GLN A 253 2.70 1.48 14.06
N LEU A 254 3.61 0.56 14.39
CA LEU A 254 5.06 0.72 14.20
C LEU A 254 5.52 0.10 12.89
N TYR A 255 6.70 0.50 12.41
CA TYR A 255 7.22 0.10 11.11
C TYR A 255 8.34 -0.94 11.22
N THR A 256 9.48 -0.59 11.85
CA THR A 256 10.72 -1.40 11.86
C THR A 256 10.72 -2.57 12.85
N ASN A 257 9.59 -2.81 13.52
CA ASN A 257 9.43 -3.87 14.52
C ASN A 257 8.95 -5.22 13.95
N LEU A 258 8.83 -5.35 12.63
CA LEU A 258 8.45 -6.58 11.93
C LEU A 258 9.58 -7.61 11.98
N ARG A 259 9.28 -8.85 12.38
CA ARG A 259 10.21 -9.99 12.34
C ARG A 259 9.49 -11.23 11.80
N PHE A 260 10.06 -11.87 10.79
CA PHE A 260 9.57 -13.15 10.27
C PHE A 260 10.16 -14.31 11.07
N HIS A 261 9.39 -15.40 11.20
CA HIS A 261 9.77 -16.60 11.95
C HIS A 261 9.43 -17.85 11.14
N ASP A 262 9.98 -18.98 11.56
CA ASP A 262 9.81 -20.23 10.86
C ASP A 262 8.40 -20.82 11.04
N ALA A 263 7.91 -21.39 9.94
CA ALA A 263 6.73 -22.24 9.88
C ALA A 263 7.07 -23.42 8.97
N GLU A 264 6.76 -24.65 9.40
CA GLU A 264 7.12 -25.90 8.69
C GLU A 264 6.39 -26.08 7.34
N ASN A 265 5.36 -25.28 7.07
CA ASN A 265 4.59 -25.32 5.83
C ASN A 265 4.86 -24.06 5.00
N ASP A 266 5.16 -24.22 3.71
CA ASP A 266 5.46 -23.13 2.78
C ASP A 266 4.25 -22.26 2.42
N ALA A 267 3.03 -22.79 2.55
CA ALA A 267 1.80 -22.01 2.43
C ALA A 267 1.55 -21.10 3.65
N ILE A 268 2.22 -21.36 4.78
CA ILE A 268 2.01 -20.61 6.02
C ILE A 268 3.13 -19.57 6.21
N LEU A 269 2.74 -18.31 6.26
CA LEU A 269 3.59 -17.19 6.64
C LEU A 269 3.41 -16.87 8.12
N PHE A 270 4.52 -16.74 8.86
CA PHE A 270 4.51 -16.42 10.28
C PHE A 270 5.45 -15.26 10.61
N TYR A 271 4.95 -14.27 11.34
CA TYR A 271 5.73 -13.10 11.75
C TYR A 271 5.18 -12.48 13.04
N SER A 272 5.98 -11.62 13.65
CA SER A 272 5.58 -10.86 14.82
C SER A 272 5.86 -9.37 14.67
N LYS A 273 5.12 -8.59 15.45
CA LYS A 273 5.36 -7.17 15.70
C LYS A 273 5.23 -6.92 17.19
N MET A 274 6.22 -6.25 17.77
CA MET A 274 6.27 -5.99 19.21
C MET A 274 6.61 -4.53 19.49
N THR A 275 6.08 -3.95 20.56
CA THR A 275 6.57 -2.69 21.11
C THR A 275 7.94 -2.88 21.78
N ALA A 276 8.73 -1.81 21.92
CA ALA A 276 10.02 -1.88 22.60
C ALA A 276 9.89 -2.33 24.06
N ALA A 277 8.85 -1.88 24.76
CA ALA A 277 8.53 -2.26 26.14
C ALA A 277 7.95 -3.68 26.28
N ARG A 278 7.64 -4.37 25.16
CA ARG A 278 7.03 -5.71 25.15
C ARG A 278 5.66 -5.79 25.85
N ASP A 279 4.99 -4.66 26.03
CA ASP A 279 3.62 -4.54 26.56
C ASP A 279 2.53 -4.85 25.51
N ASN A 280 2.88 -4.81 24.22
CA ASN A 280 2.02 -5.25 23.12
C ASN A 280 2.82 -6.11 22.15
N ILE A 281 2.50 -7.40 22.12
CA ILE A 281 3.16 -8.43 21.31
C ILE A 281 2.10 -9.08 20.43
N ILE A 282 2.23 -8.88 19.11
CA ILE A 282 1.36 -9.47 18.11
C ILE A 282 2.11 -10.55 17.34
N LEU A 283 1.52 -11.72 17.24
CA LEU A 283 1.94 -12.80 16.35
C LEU A 283 0.89 -12.93 15.24
N VAL A 284 1.33 -13.03 13.99
CA VAL A 284 0.42 -13.14 12.84
C VAL A 284 0.80 -14.38 12.05
N VAL A 285 -0.20 -15.24 11.82
CA VAL A 285 -0.10 -16.44 11.01
C VAL A 285 -1.06 -16.28 9.84
N VAL A 286 -0.61 -16.47 8.61
CA VAL A 286 -1.45 -16.33 7.42
C VAL A 286 -1.28 -17.55 6.52
N ASN A 287 -2.40 -18.14 6.10
CA ASN A 287 -2.43 -19.08 4.99
C ASN A 287 -2.44 -18.30 3.67
N LEU A 288 -1.41 -18.50 2.85
CA LEU A 288 -1.25 -17.83 1.56
C LEU A 288 -1.97 -18.56 0.42
N ASP A 289 -2.44 -19.79 0.63
CA ASP A 289 -3.25 -20.53 -0.34
C ASP A 289 -4.74 -20.18 -0.13
N PRO A 290 -5.39 -19.53 -1.10
CA PRO A 290 -6.79 -19.15 -1.00
C PRO A 290 -7.77 -20.31 -1.24
N HIS A 291 -7.29 -21.50 -1.60
CA HIS A 291 -8.13 -22.63 -2.02
C HIS A 291 -8.09 -23.81 -1.05
N ARG A 292 -7.04 -23.94 -0.23
CA ARG A 292 -6.82 -25.13 0.59
C ARG A 292 -6.58 -24.78 2.05
N LYS A 293 -7.17 -25.61 2.91
CA LYS A 293 -6.82 -25.66 4.32
C LYS A 293 -5.37 -26.10 4.49
N HIS A 294 -4.65 -25.40 5.34
CA HIS A 294 -3.28 -25.73 5.70
C HIS A 294 -3.08 -25.69 7.21
N ASN A 295 -2.24 -26.60 7.70
CA ASN A 295 -1.72 -26.56 9.06
C ASN A 295 -0.20 -26.43 9.05
N SER A 296 0.36 -26.04 10.18
CA SER A 296 1.80 -25.95 10.39
C SER A 296 2.14 -25.97 11.87
N PHE A 297 3.38 -26.33 12.20
CA PHE A 297 3.98 -25.88 13.43
C PHE A 297 4.74 -24.57 13.19
N VAL A 298 4.47 -23.57 14.03
CA VAL A 298 5.13 -22.26 14.02
C VAL A 298 6.12 -22.14 15.18
N TYR A 299 7.24 -21.46 14.94
CA TYR A 299 8.34 -21.30 15.89
C TYR A 299 8.34 -19.89 16.50
N VAL A 300 7.72 -19.77 17.67
CA VAL A 300 7.54 -18.54 18.42
C VAL A 300 8.86 -18.11 19.09
N PRO A 301 9.26 -16.83 18.97
CA PRO A 301 10.47 -16.30 19.59
C PRO A 301 10.22 -15.94 21.07
N ILE A 302 9.91 -16.93 21.91
CA ILE A 302 9.54 -16.70 23.33
C ILE A 302 10.63 -15.96 24.10
N GLU A 303 11.89 -16.15 23.72
CA GLU A 303 13.05 -15.44 24.28
C GLU A 303 12.97 -13.92 24.10
N ASN A 304 12.22 -13.45 23.10
CA ASN A 304 12.03 -12.04 22.81
C ASN A 304 10.83 -11.42 23.53
N PHE A 305 10.06 -12.22 24.29
CA PHE A 305 8.88 -11.76 25.02
C PHE A 305 9.22 -11.04 26.32
N GLY A 306 10.49 -10.95 26.72
CA GLY A 306 10.90 -10.36 27.99
C GLY A 306 10.83 -11.37 29.13
N GLN A 307 10.64 -10.89 30.37
CA GLN A 307 10.59 -11.78 31.54
C GLN A 307 9.32 -12.64 31.50
N MET A 308 9.52 -13.95 31.58
CA MET A 308 8.49 -14.98 31.61
C MET A 308 8.65 -15.80 32.90
N GLU A 309 7.55 -16.07 33.61
CA GLU A 309 7.58 -16.93 34.81
C GLU A 309 7.72 -18.43 34.46
N SER A 310 7.24 -18.80 33.27
CA SER A 310 7.34 -20.15 32.72
C SER A 310 7.33 -20.12 31.20
N ASP A 311 7.56 -21.27 30.56
CA ASP A 311 7.42 -21.41 29.10
C ASP A 311 5.94 -21.45 28.63
N VAL A 312 4.97 -21.34 29.54
CA VAL A 312 3.54 -21.31 29.24
C VAL A 312 3.06 -19.86 29.12
N TYR A 313 2.29 -19.57 28.09
CA TYR A 313 1.68 -18.26 27.83
C TYR A 313 0.35 -18.41 27.13
N GLN A 314 -0.47 -17.38 27.19
CA GLN A 314 -1.75 -17.34 26.49
C GLN A 314 -1.66 -16.51 25.22
N VAL A 315 -2.38 -16.93 24.20
CA VAL A 315 -2.59 -16.13 22.99
C VAL A 315 -4.08 -15.98 22.76
N GLN A 316 -4.53 -14.74 22.57
CA GLN A 316 -5.89 -14.43 22.16
C GLN A 316 -5.89 -14.13 20.67
N ASP A 317 -6.62 -14.92 19.88
CA ASP A 317 -6.86 -14.59 18.48
C ASP A 317 -7.83 -13.41 18.40
N LEU A 318 -7.33 -12.27 17.95
CA LEU A 318 -8.10 -11.05 17.86
C LEU A 318 -9.12 -11.08 16.73
N LEU A 319 -9.08 -12.04 15.81
CA LEU A 319 -10.09 -12.19 14.75
C LEU A 319 -11.32 -12.95 15.27
N SER A 320 -11.12 -14.14 15.81
CA SER A 320 -12.19 -15.02 16.33
C SER A 320 -12.60 -14.73 17.78
N GLY A 321 -11.70 -14.14 18.59
CA GLY A 321 -11.86 -13.99 20.03
C GLY A 321 -11.43 -15.21 20.85
N ALA A 322 -11.08 -16.33 20.21
CA ALA A 322 -10.63 -17.53 20.89
C ALA A 322 -9.33 -17.31 21.65
N THR A 323 -9.13 -18.05 22.75
CA THR A 323 -7.90 -18.02 23.54
C THR A 323 -7.30 -19.42 23.62
N TYR A 324 -5.98 -19.49 23.47
CA TYR A 324 -5.22 -20.73 23.50
C TYR A 324 -4.09 -20.62 24.52
N THR A 325 -3.78 -21.73 25.17
CA THR A 325 -2.59 -21.86 26.02
C THR A 325 -1.48 -22.51 25.19
N TRP A 326 -0.43 -21.75 24.93
CA TRP A 326 0.76 -22.22 24.20
C TRP A 326 1.89 -22.53 25.19
N ARG A 327 2.80 -23.42 24.77
CA ARG A 327 3.95 -23.82 25.59
C ARG A 327 5.20 -23.88 24.73
N GLY A 328 6.24 -23.19 25.18
CA GLY A 328 7.52 -23.16 24.51
C GLY A 328 7.45 -22.55 23.11
N ARG A 329 8.42 -22.92 22.28
CA ARG A 329 8.66 -22.29 20.97
C ARG A 329 7.78 -22.87 19.86
N ARG A 330 7.43 -24.15 19.89
CA ARG A 330 6.79 -24.84 18.75
C ARG A 330 5.31 -25.09 19.02
N ASN A 331 4.43 -24.42 18.28
CA ASN A 331 2.97 -24.50 18.48
C ASN A 331 2.25 -24.84 17.17
N TYR A 332 1.18 -25.64 17.25
CA TYR A 332 0.37 -26.04 16.11
C TYR A 332 -0.67 -24.98 15.75
N VAL A 333 -0.87 -24.77 14.45
CA VAL A 333 -1.91 -23.89 13.88
C VAL A 333 -2.55 -24.56 12.67
N GLU A 334 -3.83 -24.28 12.43
CA GLU A 334 -4.57 -24.71 11.25
C GLU A 334 -5.47 -23.58 10.78
N LEU A 335 -5.45 -23.28 9.48
CA LEU A 335 -6.19 -22.19 8.88
C LEU A 335 -6.96 -22.69 7.65
N ASP A 336 -8.25 -22.36 7.62
CA ASP A 336 -9.16 -22.67 6.54
C ASP A 336 -9.50 -21.38 5.78
N PRO A 337 -9.16 -21.24 4.49
CA PRO A 337 -9.37 -20.00 3.75
C PRO A 337 -10.84 -19.59 3.64
N ASP A 338 -11.78 -20.54 3.69
CA ASP A 338 -13.22 -20.26 3.62
C ASP A 338 -13.80 -19.75 4.96
N ILE A 339 -13.13 -20.05 6.07
CA ILE A 339 -13.57 -19.69 7.43
C ILE A 339 -12.75 -18.51 7.96
N GLN A 340 -11.44 -18.69 8.09
CA GLN A 340 -10.52 -17.69 8.63
C GLN A 340 -9.09 -17.94 8.11
N PRO A 341 -8.63 -17.17 7.10
CA PRO A 341 -7.33 -17.41 6.46
C PRO A 341 -6.12 -16.90 7.26
N ALA A 342 -6.34 -16.25 8.40
CA ALA A 342 -5.29 -15.70 9.25
C ALA A 342 -5.62 -15.83 10.73
N HIS A 343 -4.59 -15.87 11.58
CA HIS A 343 -4.70 -15.60 13.01
C HIS A 343 -3.90 -14.34 13.34
N ILE A 344 -4.47 -13.49 14.20
CA ILE A 344 -3.77 -12.33 14.75
C ILE A 344 -3.79 -12.47 16.26
N PHE A 345 -2.75 -13.07 16.81
CA PHE A 345 -2.65 -13.37 18.22
C PHE A 345 -2.07 -12.21 19.01
N LEU A 346 -2.76 -11.79 20.06
CA LEU A 346 -2.20 -10.98 21.14
C LEU A 346 -1.66 -11.90 22.23
N VAL A 347 -0.37 -11.78 22.54
CA VAL A 347 0.25 -12.55 23.62
C VAL A 347 -0.10 -11.96 24.98
N ARG A 348 -0.49 -12.83 25.90
CA ARG A 348 -0.69 -12.57 27.34
C ARG A 348 0.30 -13.44 28.09
N ARG A 349 1.15 -12.80 28.89
CA ARG A 349 2.25 -13.44 29.65
C ARG A 349 1.80 -13.64 31.08
#